data_AF-A0A8H9L229-F1
#
_entry.id   AF-A0A8H9L229-F1
#
_cell.length_a   1.000
_cell.length_b   1.000
_cell.length_c   1.000
_cell.angle_alpha   90.00
_cell.angle_beta   90.00
_cell.angle_gamma   90.00
#
_symmetry.space_group_name_H-M   'P 1'
#
loop_
_entity.id
_entity.type
_entity.pdbx_description
1 polymer ?
#
loop_
_entity_poly.entity_id
_entity_poly.type
_entity_poly.pdbx_seq_one_letter_code
_entity_poly.pdbx_strand_id
1 'polypeptide(L)'
;MTEQTTVHRSGFACLVGRPNAGKSTLTNALVGQKVAIMSARPQTTRHTIRGIVHRPDAQLVLVDTPGLHRPRTLLGERLNDLVRDTLSEVDVIAFCLPADQKVGPGDRYIAGQLAELMTGRRRVPVVAVVTKADLVSRDALLEHLVAVDQLAKAQDREWDDIVPVSAKDGYQVDELESVLVSHLPEGPELYPGGELTDEPEAVMVAELVREAALEGVRDELPHSLAVVVEEIVEREGSGDHAKGRPPLLDVRVNLFVERDSQKAIIIGRGGSRLRQVGTEARHGIEKLLGTRVYLDLHVKVAKDWQRDPKQLRRLGF
;
A
#
# COMPACT_ATOMS: atom_id res chain seq x y z
N MET A 1 42.95 14.20 -10.41
CA MET A 1 41.92 13.15 -10.32
C MET A 1 40.59 13.87 -10.27
N THR A 2 39.84 13.84 -11.37
CA THR A 2 38.45 14.31 -11.40
C THR A 2 37.63 13.34 -10.57
N GLU A 3 37.11 13.79 -9.42
CA GLU A 3 36.01 13.11 -8.74
C GLU A 3 34.87 13.01 -9.75
N GLN A 4 34.60 11.79 -10.22
CA GLN A 4 33.33 11.49 -10.85
C GLN A 4 32.30 11.62 -9.75
N THR A 5 31.63 12.77 -9.67
CA THR A 5 30.40 12.92 -8.88
C THR A 5 29.44 11.89 -9.42
N THR A 6 29.26 10.78 -8.69
CA THR A 6 28.26 9.78 -9.02
C THR A 6 26.92 10.50 -9.06
N VAL A 7 26.31 10.54 -10.25
CA VAL A 7 25.01 11.15 -10.45
C VAL A 7 24.01 10.38 -9.58
N HIS A 8 23.47 11.07 -8.58
CA HIS A 8 22.43 10.52 -7.70
C HIS A 8 21.06 10.86 -8.28
N ARG A 9 20.16 9.89 -8.34
CA ARG A 9 18.78 10.08 -8.81
C ARG A 9 17.80 9.96 -7.68
N SER A 10 16.75 10.77 -7.68
CA SER A 10 15.77 10.74 -6.59
C SER A 10 14.40 11.16 -7.09
N GLY A 11 13.36 10.46 -6.67
CA GLY A 11 12.01 10.82 -7.08
C GLY A 11 10.95 9.83 -6.63
N PHE A 12 9.74 10.05 -7.11
CA PHE A 12 8.54 9.33 -6.70
C PHE A 12 8.05 8.38 -7.79
N ALA A 13 7.78 7.13 -7.42
CA ALA A 13 7.16 6.13 -8.29
C ALA A 13 5.79 5.72 -7.76
N CYS A 14 4.72 6.03 -8.50
CA CYS A 14 3.36 5.65 -8.09
C CYS A 14 3.02 4.24 -8.56
N LEU A 15 2.67 3.35 -7.64
CA LEU A 15 2.11 2.04 -7.98
C LEU A 15 0.60 2.18 -8.16
N VAL A 16 0.13 1.87 -9.36
CA VAL A 16 -1.31 1.90 -9.70
C VAL A 16 -1.76 0.59 -10.30
N GLY A 17 -3.07 0.35 -10.24
CA GLY A 17 -3.67 -0.88 -10.74
C GLY A 17 -4.92 -1.23 -9.96
N ARG A 18 -5.68 -2.20 -10.48
CA ARG A 18 -6.91 -2.67 -9.84
C ARG A 18 -6.67 -3.12 -8.40
N PRO A 19 -7.72 -3.17 -7.56
CA PRO A 19 -7.64 -3.88 -6.29
C PRO A 19 -7.08 -5.30 -6.48
N ASN A 20 -6.22 -5.76 -5.56
CA ASN A 20 -5.56 -7.07 -5.59
C ASN A 20 -4.58 -7.32 -6.75
N ALA A 21 -4.11 -6.27 -7.43
CA ALA A 21 -3.05 -6.36 -8.43
C ALA A 21 -1.64 -6.62 -7.86
N GLY A 22 -1.49 -6.69 -6.54
CA GLY A 22 -0.19 -6.97 -5.89
C GLY A 22 0.67 -5.74 -5.58
N LYS A 23 0.11 -4.52 -5.64
CA LYS A 23 0.83 -3.26 -5.39
C LYS A 23 1.56 -3.23 -4.04
N SER A 24 0.84 -3.35 -2.92
CA SER A 24 1.43 -3.32 -1.58
C SER A 24 2.43 -4.46 -1.33
N THR A 25 2.19 -5.64 -1.91
CA THR A 25 3.15 -6.76 -1.86
C THR A 25 4.44 -6.41 -2.60
N LEU A 26 4.34 -5.77 -3.76
CA LEU A 26 5.48 -5.28 -4.52
C LEU A 26 6.21 -4.14 -3.81
N THR A 27 5.49 -3.19 -3.20
CA THR A 27 6.08 -2.13 -2.36
C THR A 27 6.93 -2.73 -1.25
N ASN A 28 6.39 -3.70 -0.50
CA ASN A 28 7.13 -4.37 0.56
C ASN A 28 8.37 -5.13 0.04
N ALA A 29 8.27 -5.74 -1.14
CA ALA A 29 9.40 -6.46 -1.75
C ALA A 29 10.51 -5.50 -2.16
N LEU A 30 10.18 -4.37 -2.81
CA LEU A 30 11.14 -3.34 -3.21
C LEU A 30 11.80 -2.65 -2.00
N VAL A 31 11.04 -2.38 -0.93
CA VAL A 31 11.60 -1.81 0.32
C VAL A 31 12.41 -2.85 1.12
N GLY A 32 12.18 -4.14 0.89
CA GLY A 32 12.78 -5.24 1.66
C GLY A 32 12.19 -5.43 3.07
N GLN A 33 11.20 -4.61 3.45
CA GLN A 33 10.48 -4.70 4.72
C GLN A 33 9.00 -4.39 4.54
N LYS A 34 8.20 -4.77 5.55
CA LYS A 34 6.76 -4.54 5.54
C LYS A 34 6.45 -3.09 5.94
N VAL A 35 6.18 -2.25 4.95
CA VAL A 35 5.74 -0.85 5.11
C VAL A 35 4.29 -0.62 4.69
N ALA A 36 3.71 -1.50 3.88
CA ALA A 36 2.31 -1.48 3.47
C ALA A 36 1.59 -2.76 3.88
N ILE A 37 0.31 -2.67 4.24
CA ILE A 37 -0.47 -3.88 4.58
C ILE A 37 -0.85 -4.68 3.33
N MET A 38 -1.10 -5.97 3.52
CA MET A 38 -1.48 -6.87 2.45
C MET A 38 -2.75 -7.64 2.84
N SER A 39 -3.73 -7.65 1.95
CA SER A 39 -4.90 -8.52 2.11
C SER A 39 -5.43 -8.91 0.73
N ALA A 40 -6.00 -10.11 0.64
CA ALA A 40 -6.69 -10.58 -0.56
C ALA A 40 -8.01 -9.82 -0.80
N ARG A 41 -8.40 -8.90 0.08
CA ARG A 41 -9.64 -8.13 -0.02
C ARG A 41 -9.46 -6.90 -0.90
N PRO A 42 -10.42 -6.61 -1.81
CA PRO A 42 -10.42 -5.35 -2.53
C PRO A 42 -10.44 -4.16 -1.57
N GLN A 43 -9.87 -3.02 -1.99
CA GLN A 43 -9.79 -1.79 -1.19
C GLN A 43 -9.02 -1.96 0.13
N THR A 44 -7.98 -2.80 0.10
CA THR A 44 -7.07 -2.95 1.23
C THR A 44 -6.32 -1.65 1.48
N THR A 45 -5.66 -1.02 0.51
CA THR A 45 -5.02 0.30 0.71
C THR A 45 -6.07 1.42 0.67
N ARG A 46 -6.11 2.26 1.71
CA ARG A 46 -7.05 3.41 1.84
C ARG A 46 -6.36 4.75 2.14
N HIS A 47 -5.06 4.71 2.36
CA HIS A 47 -4.18 5.87 2.48
C HIS A 47 -3.08 5.69 1.45
N THR A 48 -2.50 6.79 0.98
CA THR A 48 -1.30 6.72 0.16
C THR A 48 -0.12 6.38 1.08
N ILE A 49 0.49 5.21 0.91
CA ILE A 49 1.62 4.77 1.74
C ILE A 49 2.91 5.03 0.97
N ARG A 50 3.89 5.66 1.62
CA ARG A 50 5.23 5.82 1.04
C ARG A 50 6.18 4.76 1.56
N GLY A 51 6.79 4.03 0.64
CA GLY A 51 7.91 3.14 0.90
C GLY A 51 9.18 3.73 0.32
N ILE A 52 10.26 3.81 1.10
CA ILE A 52 11.49 4.46 0.69
C ILE A 52 12.56 3.39 0.45
N VAL A 53 13.05 3.33 -0.79
CA VAL A 53 14.15 2.46 -1.21
C VAL A 53 15.41 3.29 -1.30
N HIS A 54 16.42 2.92 -0.51
CA HIS A 54 17.72 3.59 -0.47
C HIS A 54 18.75 2.79 -1.25
N ARG A 55 19.42 3.45 -2.19
CA ARG A 55 20.56 2.89 -2.94
C ARG A 55 21.74 3.86 -2.87
N PRO A 56 22.98 3.38 -3.09
CA PRO A 56 24.14 4.27 -3.17
C PRO A 56 24.07 5.30 -4.30
N ASP A 57 23.35 4.99 -5.38
CA ASP A 57 23.23 5.79 -6.60
C ASP A 57 21.84 6.45 -6.78
N ALA A 58 20.86 6.13 -5.92
CA ALA A 58 19.52 6.68 -6.03
C ALA A 58 18.66 6.53 -4.76
N GLN A 59 17.59 7.31 -4.70
CA GLN A 59 16.51 7.12 -3.74
C GLN A 59 15.15 7.06 -4.45
N LEU A 60 14.48 5.92 -4.34
CA LEU A 60 13.19 5.67 -4.96
C LEU A 60 12.10 5.70 -3.90
N VAL A 61 11.21 6.69 -3.98
CA VAL A 61 10.06 6.83 -3.09
C VAL A 61 8.83 6.21 -3.75
N LEU A 62 8.52 4.99 -3.35
CA LEU A 62 7.35 4.25 -3.82
C LEU A 62 6.10 4.82 -3.18
N VAL A 63 5.10 5.12 -3.98
CA VAL A 63 3.82 5.65 -3.55
C VAL A 63 2.76 4.58 -3.83
N ASP A 64 2.41 3.78 -2.81
CA ASP A 64 1.35 2.77 -2.91
C ASP A 64 -0.01 3.43 -2.76
N THR A 65 -0.83 3.32 -3.81
CA THR A 65 -2.13 3.98 -3.86
C THR A 65 -3.29 2.99 -3.71
N PRO A 66 -4.46 3.46 -3.22
CA PRO A 66 -5.70 2.71 -3.29
C PRO A 66 -5.97 2.15 -4.70
N GLY A 67 -6.56 0.95 -4.76
CA GLY A 67 -6.93 0.37 -6.05
C GLY A 67 -8.03 1.19 -6.77
N LEU A 68 -7.72 1.71 -7.96
CA LEU A 68 -8.67 2.43 -8.80
C LEU A 68 -9.86 1.53 -9.18
N HIS A 69 -11.06 2.04 -8.98
CA HIS A 69 -12.31 1.36 -9.30
C HIS A 69 -13.45 2.37 -9.50
N ARG A 70 -14.56 1.95 -10.12
CA ARG A 70 -15.73 2.82 -10.23
C ARG A 70 -16.35 3.03 -8.84
N PRO A 71 -16.40 4.26 -8.30
CA PRO A 71 -16.79 4.48 -6.92
C PRO A 71 -18.29 4.28 -6.74
N ARG A 72 -18.69 3.82 -5.55
CA ARG A 72 -20.10 3.62 -5.13
C ARG A 72 -20.43 4.34 -3.81
N THR A 73 -19.43 4.96 -3.19
CA THR A 73 -19.49 5.66 -1.91
C THR A 73 -18.60 6.90 -1.97
N LEU A 74 -18.84 7.86 -1.08
CA LEU A 74 -18.02 9.06 -0.95
C LEU A 74 -16.56 8.73 -0.60
N LEU A 75 -16.34 7.69 0.23
CA LEU A 75 -14.99 7.16 0.46
C LEU A 75 -14.34 6.75 -0.87
N GLY A 76 -15.02 5.96 -1.70
CA GLY A 76 -14.49 5.53 -2.99
C GLY A 76 -14.16 6.69 -3.94
N GLU A 77 -14.97 7.75 -3.92
CA GLU A 77 -14.70 8.99 -4.67
C GLU A 77 -13.39 9.64 -4.18
N ARG A 78 -13.26 9.86 -2.85
CA ARG A 78 -12.05 10.44 -2.27
C ARG A 78 -10.79 9.62 -2.52
N LEU A 79 -10.89 8.29 -2.46
CA LEU A 79 -9.75 7.42 -2.74
C LEU A 79 -9.31 7.53 -4.20
N ASN A 80 -10.25 7.68 -5.13
CA ASN A 80 -9.92 7.90 -6.54
C ASN A 80 -9.33 9.31 -6.78
N ASP A 81 -9.85 10.33 -6.10
CA ASP A 81 -9.32 11.70 -6.18
C ASP A 81 -7.87 11.74 -5.66
N LEU A 82 -7.61 11.10 -4.51
CA LEU A 82 -6.26 10.93 -3.95
C LEU A 82 -5.29 10.28 -4.95
N VAL A 83 -5.73 9.23 -5.66
CA VAL A 83 -4.90 8.57 -6.67
C VAL A 83 -4.63 9.53 -7.85
N ARG A 84 -5.64 10.27 -8.33
CA ARG A 84 -5.48 11.23 -9.43
C ARG A 84 -4.52 12.35 -9.09
N ASP A 85 -4.63 12.91 -7.88
CA ASP A 85 -3.73 13.96 -7.40
C ASP A 85 -2.29 13.43 -7.34
N THR A 86 -2.10 12.23 -6.76
CA THR A 86 -0.81 11.55 -6.69
C THR A 86 -0.19 11.34 -8.08
N LEU A 87 -0.98 10.88 -9.05
CA LEU A 87 -0.52 10.62 -10.42
C LEU A 87 0.02 11.86 -11.13
N SER A 88 -0.37 13.07 -10.69
CA SER A 88 0.10 14.32 -11.29
C SER A 88 1.42 14.85 -10.71
N GLU A 89 1.90 14.24 -9.64
CA GLU A 89 3.05 14.69 -8.85
C GLU A 89 4.25 13.74 -8.89
N VAL A 90 4.09 12.54 -9.48
CA VAL A 90 5.16 11.53 -9.54
C VAL A 90 6.03 11.62 -10.78
N ASP A 91 7.25 11.09 -10.67
CA ASP A 91 8.25 11.05 -11.73
C ASP A 91 8.08 9.84 -12.64
N VAL A 92 7.55 8.73 -12.12
CA VAL A 92 7.26 7.50 -12.89
C VAL A 92 6.04 6.77 -12.34
N ILE A 93 5.31 6.06 -13.19
CA ILE A 93 4.13 5.26 -12.81
C ILE A 93 4.40 3.77 -13.08
N ALA A 94 4.21 2.94 -12.08
CA ALA A 94 4.25 1.48 -12.17
C ALA A 94 2.82 0.91 -12.25
N PHE A 95 2.36 0.58 -13.46
CA PHE A 95 1.03 0.04 -13.69
C PHE A 95 1.00 -1.49 -13.50
N CYS A 96 0.53 -1.93 -12.34
CA CYS A 96 0.48 -3.32 -11.93
C CYS A 96 -0.69 -4.09 -12.58
N LEU A 97 -0.34 -5.11 -13.36
CA LEU A 97 -1.23 -5.98 -14.12
C LEU A 97 -0.96 -7.44 -13.73
N PRO A 98 -1.87 -8.11 -12.99
CA PRO A 98 -1.56 -9.41 -12.43
C PRO A 98 -1.67 -10.52 -13.50
N ALA A 99 -0.58 -11.30 -13.66
CA ALA A 99 -0.45 -12.36 -14.66
C ALA A 99 -1.48 -13.49 -14.49
N ASP A 100 -1.94 -13.72 -13.25
CA ASP A 100 -2.95 -14.73 -12.91
C ASP A 100 -4.38 -14.39 -13.39
N GLN A 101 -4.56 -13.23 -14.03
CA GLN A 101 -5.85 -12.74 -14.52
C GLN A 101 -5.76 -12.28 -15.97
N LYS A 102 -6.89 -12.23 -16.67
CA LYS A 102 -6.97 -11.61 -17.99
C LYS A 102 -7.00 -10.09 -17.88
N VAL A 103 -6.43 -9.40 -18.86
CA VAL A 103 -6.57 -7.94 -19.02
C VAL A 103 -8.04 -7.57 -19.18
N GLY A 104 -8.60 -6.97 -18.13
CA GLY A 104 -10.04 -6.75 -17.97
C GLY A 104 -10.49 -5.31 -18.28
N PRO A 105 -11.79 -5.03 -18.15
CA PRO A 105 -12.34 -3.69 -18.31
C PRO A 105 -11.74 -2.66 -17.34
N GLY A 106 -11.43 -3.06 -16.11
CA GLY A 106 -10.79 -2.16 -15.14
C GLY A 106 -9.35 -1.82 -15.51
N ASP A 107 -8.60 -2.74 -16.11
CA ASP A 107 -7.26 -2.46 -16.63
C ASP A 107 -7.33 -1.49 -17.80
N ARG A 108 -8.28 -1.68 -18.73
CA ARG A 108 -8.58 -0.74 -19.82
C ARG A 108 -8.98 0.64 -19.34
N TYR A 109 -9.80 0.71 -18.30
CA TYR A 109 -10.19 1.98 -17.70
C TYR A 109 -8.97 2.74 -17.16
N ILE A 110 -8.12 2.08 -16.37
CA ILE A 110 -6.91 2.69 -15.81
C ILE A 110 -5.94 3.08 -16.94
N ALA A 111 -5.71 2.21 -17.93
CA ALA A 111 -4.85 2.51 -19.08
C ALA A 111 -5.32 3.77 -19.84
N GLY A 112 -6.62 3.95 -20.02
CA GLY A 112 -7.17 5.17 -20.63
C GLY A 112 -6.88 6.43 -19.81
N GLN A 113 -6.92 6.36 -18.48
CA GLN A 113 -6.53 7.48 -17.62
C GLN A 113 -5.03 7.77 -17.70
N LEU A 114 -4.19 6.73 -17.75
CA LEU A 114 -2.74 6.88 -17.86
C LEU A 114 -2.31 7.44 -19.22
N ALA A 115 -3.04 7.10 -20.29
CA ALA A 115 -2.73 7.56 -21.65
C ALA A 115 -2.69 9.09 -21.80
N GLU A 116 -3.44 9.82 -20.96
CA GLU A 116 -3.41 11.29 -20.90
C GLU A 116 -2.07 11.80 -20.34
N LEU A 117 -1.52 11.12 -19.32
CA LEU A 117 -0.26 11.47 -18.64
C LEU A 117 0.97 11.09 -19.47
N MET A 118 0.83 10.14 -20.40
CA MET A 118 1.91 9.67 -21.28
C MET A 118 2.26 10.67 -22.40
N THR A 119 1.68 11.87 -22.41
CA THR A 119 1.85 12.86 -23.47
C THR A 119 2.04 14.29 -22.95
N GLY A 120 2.42 15.19 -23.86
CA GLY A 120 2.58 16.60 -23.56
C GLY A 120 3.91 16.96 -22.90
N ARG A 121 4.02 18.20 -22.41
CA ARG A 121 5.26 18.76 -21.87
C ARG A 121 5.68 18.16 -20.52
N ARG A 122 4.71 17.66 -19.75
CA ARG A 122 4.92 17.00 -18.45
C ARG A 122 4.52 15.54 -18.57
N ARG A 123 5.00 14.88 -19.63
CA ARG A 123 4.83 13.44 -19.81
C ARG A 123 5.40 12.72 -18.60
N VAL A 124 4.64 11.79 -18.06
CA VAL A 124 5.08 10.88 -17.00
C VAL A 124 5.32 9.51 -17.62
N PRO A 125 6.55 8.93 -17.51
CA PRO A 125 6.82 7.56 -17.91
C PRO A 125 5.90 6.55 -17.22
N VAL A 126 5.43 5.56 -17.96
CA VAL A 126 4.58 4.47 -17.45
C VAL A 126 5.21 3.12 -17.76
N VAL A 127 5.61 2.44 -16.70
CA VAL A 127 6.14 1.06 -16.70
C VAL A 127 5.00 0.10 -16.45
N ALA A 128 4.73 -0.81 -17.40
CA ALA A 128 3.77 -1.89 -17.20
C ALA A 128 4.43 -3.01 -16.38
N VAL A 129 3.92 -3.25 -15.18
CA VAL A 129 4.46 -4.24 -14.25
C VAL A 129 3.56 -5.46 -14.23
N VAL A 130 4.01 -6.57 -14.82
CA VAL A 130 3.24 -7.82 -14.85
C VAL A 130 3.49 -8.60 -13.57
N THR A 131 2.65 -8.40 -12.56
CA THR A 131 2.83 -8.96 -11.21
C THR A 131 2.39 -10.41 -11.12
N LYS A 132 2.83 -11.12 -10.08
CA LYS A 132 2.48 -12.53 -9.79
C LYS A 132 2.88 -13.49 -10.90
N ALA A 133 4.02 -13.24 -11.55
CA ALA A 133 4.54 -14.11 -12.60
C ALA A 133 4.76 -15.56 -12.14
N ASP A 134 4.95 -15.79 -10.83
CA ASP A 134 5.11 -17.11 -10.21
C ASP A 134 3.86 -18.01 -10.29
N LEU A 135 2.68 -17.43 -10.53
CA LEU A 135 1.42 -18.17 -10.52
C LEU A 135 1.03 -18.75 -11.88
N VAL A 136 1.80 -18.49 -12.95
CA VAL A 136 1.47 -18.87 -14.32
C VAL A 136 2.62 -19.61 -15.00
N SER A 137 2.29 -20.39 -16.04
CA SER A 137 3.31 -21.01 -16.88
C SER A 137 4.02 -19.96 -17.75
N ARG A 138 5.20 -20.31 -18.26
CA ARG A 138 5.96 -19.45 -19.18
C ARG A 138 5.15 -19.06 -20.42
N ASP A 139 4.42 -20.01 -21.01
CA ASP A 139 3.60 -19.75 -22.20
C ASP A 139 2.45 -18.79 -21.89
N ALA A 140 1.76 -18.99 -20.75
CA ALA A 140 0.71 -18.08 -20.29
C ALA A 140 1.25 -16.67 -19.97
N LEU A 141 2.46 -16.57 -19.42
CA LEU A 141 3.11 -15.29 -19.18
C LEU A 141 3.43 -14.55 -20.49
N LEU A 142 3.94 -15.27 -21.51
CA LEU A 142 4.20 -14.68 -22.83
C LEU A 142 2.92 -14.17 -23.49
N GLU A 143 1.84 -14.95 -23.44
CA GLU A 143 0.53 -14.51 -23.93
C GLU A 143 0.02 -13.26 -23.18
N HIS A 144 0.21 -13.22 -21.85
CA HIS A 144 -0.19 -12.08 -21.04
C HIS A 144 0.63 -10.83 -21.37
N LEU A 145 1.95 -10.95 -21.58
CA LEU A 145 2.81 -9.83 -21.98
C LEU A 145 2.36 -9.22 -23.31
N VAL A 146 1.97 -10.04 -24.29
CA VAL A 146 1.39 -9.56 -25.56
C VAL A 146 0.08 -8.81 -25.32
N ALA A 147 -0.80 -9.33 -24.44
CA ALA A 147 -2.05 -8.65 -24.12
C ALA A 147 -1.84 -7.30 -23.39
N VAL A 148 -0.81 -7.21 -22.56
CA VAL A 148 -0.41 -5.98 -21.87
C VAL A 148 0.16 -4.95 -22.86
N ASP A 149 1.01 -5.36 -23.81
CA ASP A 149 1.49 -4.48 -24.87
C ASP A 149 0.34 -3.94 -25.73
N GLN A 150 -0.61 -4.80 -26.12
CA GLN A 150 -1.82 -4.40 -26.86
C GLN A 150 -2.69 -3.39 -26.10
N LEU A 151 -2.65 -3.38 -24.76
CA LEU A 151 -3.43 -2.47 -23.93
C LEU A 151 -3.04 -1.00 -24.15
N ALA A 152 -1.75 -0.70 -24.24
CA ALA A 152 -1.27 0.65 -24.55
C ALA A 152 -1.57 1.03 -26.01
N LYS A 153 -1.35 0.10 -26.94
CA LYS A 153 -1.62 0.32 -28.37
C LYS A 153 -3.08 0.64 -28.65
N ALA A 154 -4.01 0.04 -27.89
CA ALA A 154 -5.44 0.38 -27.98
C ALA A 154 -5.76 1.82 -27.55
N GLN A 155 -4.85 2.49 -26.82
CA GLN A 155 -4.94 3.90 -26.45
C GLN A 155 -4.07 4.80 -27.36
N ASP A 156 -3.50 4.26 -28.45
CA ASP A 156 -2.52 4.96 -29.29
C ASP A 156 -1.28 5.40 -28.49
N ARG A 157 -0.81 4.54 -27.59
CA ARG A 157 0.36 4.76 -26.71
C ARG A 157 1.27 3.53 -26.70
N GLU A 158 2.45 3.72 -26.13
CA GLU A 158 3.44 2.67 -25.85
C GLU A 158 3.91 2.82 -24.39
N TRP A 159 4.03 1.69 -23.69
CA TRP A 159 4.66 1.66 -22.37
C TRP A 159 6.14 2.03 -22.49
N ASP A 160 6.70 2.70 -21.49
CA ASP A 160 8.14 2.96 -21.45
C ASP A 160 8.92 1.66 -21.27
N ASP A 161 8.41 0.77 -20.41
CA ASP A 161 8.95 -0.55 -20.15
C ASP A 161 7.83 -1.55 -19.81
N ILE A 162 8.11 -2.85 -20.00
CA ILE A 162 7.25 -3.94 -19.54
C ILE A 162 8.11 -4.92 -18.72
N VAL A 163 7.84 -5.05 -17.43
CA VAL A 163 8.64 -5.87 -16.51
C VAL A 163 7.76 -6.91 -15.80
N PRO A 164 7.92 -8.22 -16.09
CA PRO A 164 7.23 -9.26 -15.34
C PRO A 164 7.94 -9.53 -14.01
N VAL A 165 7.21 -9.47 -12.90
CA VAL A 165 7.75 -9.62 -11.55
C VAL A 165 6.97 -10.62 -10.71
N SER A 166 7.65 -11.22 -9.74
CA SER A 166 7.00 -11.79 -8.58
C SER A 166 7.64 -11.31 -7.28
N ALA A 167 6.83 -10.55 -6.53
CA ALA A 167 7.20 -10.10 -5.20
C ALA A 167 7.33 -11.25 -4.17
N LYS A 168 6.81 -12.45 -4.50
CA LYS A 168 6.79 -13.60 -3.57
C LYS A 168 8.10 -14.39 -3.62
N ASP A 169 8.65 -14.61 -4.81
CA ASP A 169 9.90 -15.35 -5.00
C ASP A 169 11.10 -14.44 -5.34
N GLY A 170 10.86 -13.14 -5.53
CA GLY A 170 11.88 -12.15 -5.85
C GLY A 170 12.18 -12.03 -7.34
N TYR A 171 11.44 -12.73 -8.22
CA TYR A 171 11.67 -12.68 -9.66
C TYR A 171 11.56 -11.25 -10.20
N GLN A 172 12.67 -10.75 -10.76
CA GLN A 172 12.83 -9.44 -11.39
C GLN A 172 12.50 -8.22 -10.52
N VAL A 173 12.53 -8.35 -9.19
CA VAL A 173 12.26 -7.21 -8.30
C VAL A 173 13.37 -6.16 -8.41
N ASP A 174 14.64 -6.58 -8.43
CA ASP A 174 15.81 -5.70 -8.54
C ASP A 174 15.90 -5.04 -9.94
N GLU A 175 15.52 -5.79 -10.99
CA GLU A 175 15.40 -5.26 -12.35
C GLU A 175 14.31 -4.19 -12.44
N LEU A 176 13.14 -4.43 -11.85
CA LEU A 176 12.08 -3.43 -11.80
C LEU A 176 12.54 -2.17 -11.05
N GLU A 177 13.19 -2.34 -9.89
CA GLU A 177 13.74 -1.21 -9.13
C GLU A 177 14.67 -0.37 -10.01
N SER A 178 15.59 -1.01 -10.72
CA SER A 178 16.55 -0.34 -11.61
C SER A 178 15.88 0.35 -12.79
N VAL A 179 14.84 -0.26 -13.37
CA VAL A 179 14.02 0.37 -14.42
C VAL A 179 13.33 1.62 -13.88
N LEU A 180 12.68 1.55 -12.71
CA LEU A 180 12.01 2.70 -12.09
C LEU A 180 13.00 3.83 -11.79
N VAL A 181 14.17 3.50 -11.22
CA VAL A 181 15.26 4.46 -10.94
C VAL A 181 15.76 5.15 -12.20
N SER A 182 15.82 4.44 -13.34
CA SER A 182 16.29 5.01 -14.62
C SER A 182 15.40 6.16 -15.14
N HIS A 183 14.12 6.17 -14.73
CA HIS A 183 13.15 7.21 -15.08
C HIS A 183 13.16 8.40 -14.11
N LEU A 184 13.82 8.29 -12.96
CA LEU A 184 13.87 9.36 -11.97
C LEU A 184 14.81 10.50 -12.40
N PRO A 185 14.51 11.76 -12.02
CA PRO A 185 15.42 12.87 -12.26
C PRO A 185 16.69 12.76 -11.39
N GLU A 186 17.73 13.47 -11.81
CA GLU A 186 18.91 13.71 -10.96
C GLU A 186 18.51 14.61 -9.79
N GLY A 187 18.94 14.27 -8.58
CA GLY A 187 18.55 15.00 -7.38
C GLY A 187 19.19 14.45 -6.10
N PRO A 188 19.15 15.23 -5.00
CA PRO A 188 19.65 14.78 -3.70
C PRO A 188 18.71 13.72 -3.09
N GLU A 189 19.17 13.02 -2.06
CA GLU A 189 18.27 12.24 -1.21
C GLU A 189 17.14 13.12 -0.65
N LEU A 190 15.90 12.67 -0.82
CA LEU A 190 14.69 13.34 -0.32
C LEU A 190 14.48 13.03 1.18
N TYR A 191 14.89 11.83 1.61
CA TYR A 191 14.79 11.31 2.98
C TYR A 191 16.16 10.82 3.46
N PRO A 192 17.02 11.70 4.01
CA PRO A 192 18.40 11.34 4.38
C PRO A 192 18.51 10.59 5.73
N GLY A 193 17.40 10.40 6.46
CA GLY A 193 17.40 9.74 7.77
C GLY A 193 17.44 8.22 7.71
N GLY A 194 17.40 7.63 6.51
CA GLY A 194 17.37 6.18 6.31
C GLY A 194 16.03 5.53 6.69
N GLU A 195 14.98 6.32 6.91
CA GLU A 195 13.65 5.81 7.18
C GLU A 195 13.13 5.01 5.98
N LEU A 196 12.40 3.93 6.22
CA LEU A 196 11.78 3.12 5.17
C LEU A 196 10.38 3.60 4.78
N THR A 197 9.81 4.53 5.56
CA THR A 197 8.50 5.14 5.34
C THR A 197 8.43 6.46 6.11
N ASP A 198 7.62 7.41 5.65
CA ASP A 198 7.32 8.67 6.36
C ASP A 198 5.99 8.60 7.12
N GLU A 199 5.35 7.43 7.17
CA GLU A 199 4.07 7.23 7.84
C GLU A 199 4.21 7.32 9.38
N PRO A 200 3.32 8.06 10.07
CA PRO A 200 3.29 8.07 11.52
C PRO A 200 3.04 6.66 12.09
N GLU A 201 3.70 6.32 13.20
CA GLU A 201 3.55 5.01 13.87
C GLU A 201 2.08 4.65 14.15
N ALA A 202 1.26 5.63 14.54
CA ALA A 202 -0.17 5.42 14.78
C ALA A 202 -0.93 4.93 13.54
N VAL A 203 -0.56 5.39 12.35
CA VAL A 203 -1.13 4.93 11.07
C VAL A 203 -0.69 3.49 10.82
N MET A 204 0.60 3.21 10.93
CA MET A 204 1.16 1.87 10.77
C MET A 204 0.53 0.85 11.73
N VAL A 205 0.31 1.24 12.99
CA VAL A 205 -0.40 0.43 14.00
C VAL A 205 -1.86 0.21 13.63
N ALA A 206 -2.58 1.25 13.20
CA ALA A 206 -3.96 1.13 12.74
C ALA A 206 -4.07 0.14 11.57
N GLU A 207 -3.13 0.20 10.66
CA GLU A 207 -3.05 -0.65 9.47
C GLU A 207 -2.76 -2.11 9.85
N LEU A 208 -1.83 -2.40 10.77
CA LEU A 208 -1.60 -3.75 11.28
C LEU A 208 -2.84 -4.36 11.97
N VAL A 209 -3.56 -3.56 12.76
CA VAL A 209 -4.82 -4.00 13.38
C VAL A 209 -5.89 -4.24 12.31
N ARG A 210 -5.96 -3.37 11.30
CA ARG A 210 -6.92 -3.51 10.21
C ARG A 210 -6.66 -4.76 9.36
N GLU A 211 -5.40 -5.02 9.01
CA GLU A 211 -5.00 -6.22 8.29
C GLU A 211 -5.44 -7.49 9.03
N ALA A 212 -5.08 -7.62 10.32
CA ALA A 212 -5.51 -8.73 11.15
C ALA A 212 -7.05 -8.82 11.27
N ALA A 213 -7.73 -7.68 11.37
CA ALA A 213 -9.19 -7.65 11.44
C ALA A 213 -9.86 -8.14 10.16
N LEU A 214 -9.27 -7.85 8.98
CA LEU A 214 -9.76 -8.24 7.66
C LEU A 214 -9.48 -9.71 7.33
N GLU A 215 -8.46 -10.30 7.94
CA GLU A 215 -8.04 -11.68 7.70
C GLU A 215 -9.19 -12.67 7.96
N GLY A 216 -9.53 -13.50 6.98
CA GLY A 216 -10.62 -14.47 7.12
C GLY A 216 -12.05 -13.89 7.23
N VAL A 217 -12.27 -12.57 7.18
CA VAL A 217 -13.63 -11.98 7.11
C VAL A 217 -14.19 -12.09 5.70
N ARG A 218 -15.48 -12.40 5.55
CA ARG A 218 -16.19 -12.42 4.26
C ARG A 218 -17.25 -11.31 4.18
N ASP A 219 -17.90 -11.20 3.03
CA ASP A 219 -19.05 -10.32 2.77
C ASP A 219 -18.71 -8.80 2.84
N GLU A 220 -19.58 -7.97 3.41
CA GLU A 220 -19.50 -6.50 3.33
C GLU A 220 -18.51 -5.86 4.31
N LEU A 221 -18.01 -6.60 5.30
CA LEU A 221 -17.15 -6.08 6.37
C LEU A 221 -15.85 -5.42 5.90
N PRO A 222 -15.14 -5.94 4.87
CA PRO A 222 -13.93 -5.30 4.38
C PRO A 222 -14.13 -3.86 3.91
N HIS A 223 -15.35 -3.50 3.52
CA HIS A 223 -15.69 -2.15 3.08
C HIS A 223 -16.12 -1.25 4.24
N SER A 224 -16.79 -1.80 5.26
CA SER A 224 -17.33 -1.01 6.39
C SER A 224 -16.40 -0.87 7.61
N LEU A 225 -15.19 -1.45 7.59
CA LEU A 225 -14.23 -1.36 8.71
C LEU A 225 -13.33 -0.12 8.58
N ALA A 226 -13.18 0.66 9.65
CA ALA A 226 -12.12 1.67 9.81
C ALA A 226 -11.41 1.45 11.15
N VAL A 227 -10.12 1.76 11.23
CA VAL A 227 -9.31 1.58 12.44
C VAL A 227 -8.64 2.89 12.79
N VAL A 228 -8.74 3.30 14.05
CA VAL A 228 -8.15 4.55 14.56
C VAL A 228 -7.44 4.26 15.87
N VAL A 229 -6.16 4.61 15.95
CA VAL A 229 -5.41 4.61 17.21
C VAL A 229 -5.77 5.87 17.98
N GLU A 230 -6.29 5.72 19.20
CA GLU A 230 -6.58 6.85 20.08
C GLU A 230 -5.31 7.38 20.75
N GLU A 231 -4.45 6.48 21.23
CA GLU A 231 -3.20 6.83 21.89
C GLU A 231 -2.20 5.68 21.88
N ILE A 232 -0.91 6.05 21.93
CA ILE A 232 0.23 5.19 22.19
C ILE A 232 1.00 5.87 23.33
N VAL A 233 0.99 5.29 24.53
CA VAL A 233 1.62 5.89 25.71
C VAL A 233 2.48 4.88 26.45
N GLU A 234 3.64 5.30 26.95
CA GLU A 234 4.43 4.47 27.85
C GLU A 234 3.69 4.27 29.17
N ARG A 235 3.57 3.01 29.60
CA ARG A 235 3.00 2.68 30.90
C ARG A 235 4.00 3.08 31.98
N GLU A 236 3.58 3.97 32.89
CA GLU A 236 4.41 4.43 33.99
C GLU A 236 5.00 3.26 34.80
N GLY A 237 6.29 3.35 35.11
CA GLY A 237 7.02 2.35 35.91
C GLY A 237 7.26 0.99 35.21
N SER A 238 6.90 0.85 33.94
CA SER A 238 7.07 -0.42 33.20
C SER A 238 8.49 -0.63 32.66
N GLY A 239 9.20 0.44 32.32
CA GLY A 239 10.61 0.42 31.91
C GLY A 239 11.57 0.36 33.10
N ASP A 240 12.77 -0.16 32.88
CA ASP A 240 13.92 0.00 33.78
C ASP A 240 15.20 -0.01 32.92
N HIS A 241 15.65 1.17 32.48
CA HIS A 241 16.84 1.31 31.64
C HIS A 241 18.11 0.80 32.35
N ALA A 242 18.19 0.91 33.68
CA ALA A 242 19.33 0.43 34.44
C ALA A 242 19.43 -1.11 34.45
N LYS A 243 18.32 -1.82 34.22
CA LYS A 243 18.26 -3.28 34.10
C LYS A 243 18.00 -3.76 32.67
N GLY A 244 18.06 -2.88 31.68
CA GLY A 244 17.79 -3.20 30.29
C GLY A 244 16.36 -3.70 30.02
N ARG A 245 15.38 -3.34 30.88
CA ARG A 245 13.98 -3.72 30.71
C ARG A 245 13.27 -2.65 29.87
N PRO A 246 12.85 -2.96 28.63
CA PRO A 246 12.16 -1.98 27.79
C PRO A 246 10.78 -1.64 28.37
N PRO A 247 10.28 -0.41 28.15
CA PRO A 247 8.97 0.04 28.63
C PRO A 247 7.83 -0.71 27.92
N LEU A 248 6.72 -0.89 28.62
CA LEU A 248 5.48 -1.42 28.04
C LEU A 248 4.68 -0.25 27.47
N LEU A 249 4.29 -0.31 26.20
CA LEU A 249 3.40 0.67 25.60
C LEU A 249 1.94 0.23 25.74
N ASP A 250 1.09 1.15 26.19
CA ASP A 250 -0.37 1.05 26.12
C ASP A 250 -0.86 1.63 24.80
N VAL A 251 -1.43 0.78 23.96
CA VAL A 251 -1.91 1.12 22.61
C VAL A 251 -3.42 0.93 22.58
N ARG A 252 -4.18 2.03 22.52
CA ARG A 252 -5.66 1.98 22.48
C ARG A 252 -6.15 2.20 21.05
N VAL A 253 -6.94 1.26 20.55
CA VAL A 253 -7.38 1.24 19.16
C VAL A 253 -8.89 1.02 19.07
N ASN A 254 -9.55 1.83 18.25
CA ASN A 254 -10.95 1.65 17.88
C ASN A 254 -11.08 1.01 16.51
N LEU A 255 -11.92 -0.01 16.42
CA LEU A 255 -12.43 -0.58 15.18
C LEU A 255 -13.86 -0.06 14.97
N PHE A 256 -14.06 0.75 13.95
CA PHE A 256 -15.38 1.29 13.58
C PHE A 256 -16.02 0.44 12.47
N VAL A 257 -17.30 0.13 12.65
CA VAL A 257 -18.15 -0.56 11.67
C VAL A 257 -19.47 0.19 11.48
N GLU A 258 -20.21 -0.07 10.41
CA GLU A 258 -21.45 0.65 10.11
C GLU A 258 -22.69 0.07 10.79
N ARG A 259 -22.67 -1.22 11.14
CA ARG A 259 -23.84 -1.94 11.67
C ARG A 259 -23.49 -2.84 12.88
N ASP A 260 -24.46 -3.05 13.77
CA ASP A 260 -24.30 -3.95 14.92
C ASP A 260 -24.02 -5.40 14.50
N SER A 261 -24.57 -5.86 13.38
CA SER A 261 -24.28 -7.18 12.81
C SER A 261 -22.80 -7.32 12.45
N GLN A 262 -22.17 -6.27 11.90
CA GLN A 262 -20.74 -6.24 11.59
C GLN A 262 -19.91 -6.22 12.87
N LYS A 263 -20.35 -5.47 13.90
CA LYS A 263 -19.70 -5.45 15.22
C LYS A 263 -19.68 -6.84 15.84
N ALA A 264 -20.80 -7.57 15.78
CA ALA A 264 -20.88 -8.93 16.28
C ALA A 264 -19.91 -9.88 15.54
N ILE A 265 -19.72 -9.70 14.23
CA ILE A 265 -18.77 -10.50 13.45
C ILE A 265 -17.33 -10.21 13.87
N ILE A 266 -16.92 -8.94 14.01
CA ILE A 266 -15.56 -8.57 14.47
C ILE A 266 -15.28 -9.11 15.88
N ILE A 267 -16.25 -9.05 16.79
CA ILE A 267 -16.10 -9.56 18.16
C ILE A 267 -16.01 -11.10 18.16
N GLY A 268 -16.87 -11.77 17.40
CA GLY A 268 -16.99 -13.22 17.39
C GLY A 268 -17.61 -13.78 18.68
N ARG A 269 -17.96 -15.08 18.67
CA ARG A 269 -18.58 -15.74 19.82
C ARG A 269 -17.64 -15.67 21.03
N GLY A 270 -18.11 -15.09 22.14
CA GLY A 270 -17.32 -14.93 23.38
C GLY A 270 -16.07 -14.05 23.22
N GLY A 271 -16.01 -13.18 22.20
CA GLY A 271 -14.84 -12.35 21.92
C GLY A 271 -13.68 -13.10 21.26
N SER A 272 -13.89 -14.34 20.81
CA SER A 272 -12.83 -15.20 20.24
C SER A 272 -12.11 -14.55 19.06
N ARG A 273 -12.86 -13.92 18.15
CA ARG A 273 -12.28 -13.29 16.96
C ARG A 273 -11.50 -12.03 17.32
N LEU A 274 -12.03 -11.16 18.17
CA LEU A 274 -11.32 -9.95 18.59
C LEU A 274 -10.02 -10.28 19.33
N ARG A 275 -9.99 -11.36 20.11
CA ARG A 275 -8.76 -11.88 20.73
C ARG A 275 -7.74 -12.37 19.70
N GLN A 276 -8.18 -13.04 18.65
CA GLN A 276 -7.32 -13.45 17.55
C GLN A 276 -6.71 -12.23 16.85
N VAL A 277 -7.55 -11.25 16.47
CA VAL A 277 -7.12 -9.98 15.85
C VAL A 277 -6.08 -9.28 16.73
N GLY A 278 -6.36 -9.15 18.03
CA GLY A 278 -5.43 -8.53 18.97
C GLY A 278 -4.11 -9.31 19.10
N THR A 279 -4.15 -10.64 19.05
CA THR A 279 -2.95 -11.48 19.10
C THR A 279 -2.09 -11.28 17.86
N GLU A 280 -2.69 -11.34 16.66
CA GLU A 280 -1.98 -11.20 15.38
C GLU A 280 -1.41 -9.79 15.22
N ALA A 281 -2.23 -8.76 15.45
CA ALA A 281 -1.80 -7.36 15.34
C ALA A 281 -0.69 -7.03 16.32
N ARG A 282 -0.78 -7.47 17.58
CA ARG A 282 0.23 -7.18 18.61
C ARG A 282 1.63 -7.66 18.20
N HIS A 283 1.77 -8.83 17.60
CA HIS A 283 3.09 -9.31 17.16
C HIS A 283 3.71 -8.39 16.10
N GLY A 284 2.90 -7.89 15.16
CA GLY A 284 3.35 -6.90 14.17
C GLY A 284 3.74 -5.58 14.82
N ILE A 285 2.92 -5.09 15.76
CA ILE A 285 3.13 -3.82 16.44
C ILE A 285 4.39 -3.86 17.33
N GLU A 286 4.63 -4.95 18.06
CA GLU A 286 5.83 -5.09 18.89
C GLU A 286 7.11 -5.09 18.04
N LYS A 287 7.06 -5.69 16.85
CA LYS A 287 8.17 -5.64 15.89
C LYS A 287 8.38 -4.24 15.34
N LEU A 288 7.29 -3.52 15.01
CA LEU A 288 7.32 -2.16 14.49
C LEU A 288 7.91 -1.18 15.51
N LEU A 289 7.42 -1.20 16.75
CA LEU A 289 7.80 -0.25 17.80
C LEU A 289 9.06 -0.68 18.58
N GLY A 290 9.59 -1.88 18.31
CA GLY A 290 10.78 -2.40 18.99
C GLY A 290 10.62 -2.65 20.49
N THR A 291 9.37 -2.69 20.99
CA THR A 291 9.08 -2.85 22.41
C THR A 291 7.77 -3.61 22.66
N ARG A 292 7.55 -4.02 23.91
CA ARG A 292 6.36 -4.77 24.33
C ARG A 292 5.12 -3.88 24.32
N VAL A 293 3.99 -4.47 23.94
CA VAL A 293 2.72 -3.73 23.81
C VAL A 293 1.58 -4.41 24.57
N TYR A 294 0.82 -3.60 25.31
CA TYR A 294 -0.53 -3.90 25.73
C TYR A 294 -1.50 -3.27 24.73
N LEU A 295 -2.12 -4.12 23.90
CA LEU A 295 -3.05 -3.69 22.86
C LEU A 295 -4.50 -3.78 23.37
N ASP A 296 -5.18 -2.63 23.43
CA ASP A 296 -6.57 -2.51 23.87
C ASP A 296 -7.47 -2.20 22.66
N LEU A 297 -8.35 -3.14 22.31
CA LEU A 297 -9.20 -3.07 21.11
C LEU A 297 -10.67 -2.84 21.47
N HIS A 298 -11.25 -1.77 20.92
CA HIS A 298 -12.66 -1.42 21.11
C HIS A 298 -13.43 -1.41 19.79
N VAL A 299 -14.55 -2.15 19.71
CA VAL A 299 -15.40 -2.15 18.51
C VAL A 299 -16.58 -1.19 18.68
N LYS A 300 -16.61 -0.13 17.88
CA LYS A 300 -17.61 0.95 17.90
C LYS A 300 -18.46 0.92 16.62
N VAL A 301 -19.73 1.30 16.72
CA VAL A 301 -20.62 1.47 15.55
C VAL A 301 -20.65 2.94 15.17
N ALA A 302 -20.27 3.24 13.93
CA ALA A 302 -20.33 4.54 13.29
C ALA A 302 -21.25 4.41 12.07
N LYS A 303 -22.53 4.71 12.24
CA LYS A 303 -23.54 4.41 11.22
C LYS A 303 -23.28 5.21 9.93
N ASP A 304 -23.29 4.50 8.80
CA ASP A 304 -23.15 5.03 7.44
C ASP A 304 -21.93 5.96 7.26
N TRP A 305 -20.84 5.71 7.98
CA TRP A 305 -19.68 6.61 8.05
C TRP A 305 -19.02 6.84 6.68
N GLN A 306 -19.08 5.87 5.75
CA GLN A 306 -18.53 5.99 4.39
C GLN A 306 -19.26 7.04 3.52
N ARG A 307 -20.42 7.52 3.95
CA ARG A 307 -21.24 8.52 3.25
C ARG A 307 -21.30 9.86 3.98
N ASP A 308 -20.71 9.95 5.18
CA ASP A 308 -20.74 11.15 6.00
C ASP A 308 -19.37 11.87 5.94
N PRO A 309 -19.28 13.05 5.28
CA PRO A 309 -18.03 13.79 5.16
C PRO A 309 -17.37 14.15 6.50
N LYS A 310 -18.15 14.35 7.57
CA LYS A 310 -17.61 14.66 8.91
C LYS A 310 -17.00 13.42 9.55
N GLN A 311 -17.65 12.27 9.40
CA GLN A 311 -17.12 11.01 9.92
C GLN A 311 -15.88 10.56 9.16
N LEU A 312 -15.85 10.71 7.84
CA LEU A 312 -14.64 10.44 7.04
C LEU A 312 -13.44 11.20 7.58
N ARG A 313 -13.56 12.53 7.75
CA ARG A 313 -12.49 13.37 8.32
C ARG A 313 -12.06 12.92 9.71
N ARG A 314 -13.03 12.59 10.57
CA ARG A 314 -12.75 12.11 11.93
C ARG A 314 -12.02 10.77 11.94
N LEU A 315 -12.27 9.91 10.95
CA LEU A 315 -11.66 8.58 10.82
C LEU A 315 -10.34 8.62 10.02
N GLY A 316 -9.88 9.80 9.60
CA GLY A 316 -8.63 9.99 8.89
C GLY A 316 -8.71 9.85 7.37
N PHE A 317 -9.89 10.04 6.76
CA PHE A 317 -10.14 10.02 5.31
C PHE A 317 -10.68 11.35 4.77
#